data_AF-A0AAW5N486-F1
#
_entry.id   AF-A0AAW5N486-F1
#
_cell.length_a   1.000
_cell.length_b   1.000
_cell.length_c   1.000
_cell.angle_alpha   90.00
_cell.angle_beta   90.00
_cell.angle_gamma   90.00
#
_symmetry.space_group_name_H-M   'P 1'
#
loop_
_entity.id
_entity.type
_entity.pdbx_description
1 polymer ?
#
loop_
_entity_poly.entity_id
_entity_poly.type
_entity_poly.pdbx_seq_one_letter_code
_entity_poly.pdbx_strand_id
1 'polypeptide(L)'
;RTEALAGTVANNPDDKQAQQLGEWLMADDKNQRENMLVVEDICQRLQADTQTLDVLPPQVLRLRKVQHLRRCIWTSLNKADDVICLHQL
;
A
#
# COMPACT_ATOMS: atom_id res chain seq x y z
N ARG A 1 -6.49 10.70 -0.59
CA ARG A 1 -5.99 9.41 -0.05
C ARG A 1 -5.51 8.55 -1.20
N THR A 2 -4.42 7.80 -1.01
CA THR A 2 -3.95 6.74 -1.93
C THR A 2 -3.43 5.55 -1.12
N GLU A 3 -2.91 4.51 -1.77
CA GLU A 3 -2.34 3.33 -1.12
C GLU A 3 -1.21 2.66 -1.92
N ALA A 4 -0.21 2.15 -1.21
CA ALA A 4 0.83 1.27 -1.76
C ALA A 4 0.38 -0.19 -1.63
N LEU A 5 0.08 -0.82 -2.76
CA LEU A 5 -0.36 -2.22 -2.84
C LEU A 5 0.70 -3.05 -3.58
N ALA A 6 1.60 -3.67 -2.82
CA ALA A 6 2.76 -4.41 -3.33
C ALA A 6 3.23 -5.42 -2.29
N GLY A 7 3.98 -6.44 -2.71
CA GLY A 7 4.16 -7.68 -1.94
C GLY A 7 2.94 -8.58 -2.02
N THR A 8 3.14 -9.85 -2.35
CA THR A 8 2.07 -10.76 -2.78
C THR A 8 2.29 -12.19 -2.29
N VAL A 9 1.21 -12.83 -1.84
CA VAL A 9 1.14 -14.28 -1.60
C VAL A 9 -0.15 -14.85 -2.18
N ALA A 10 -0.20 -16.16 -2.45
CA ALA A 10 -1.43 -16.81 -2.85
C ALA A 10 -2.51 -16.73 -1.75
N ASN A 11 -3.77 -16.69 -2.17
CA ASN A 11 -4.90 -16.90 -1.27
C ASN A 11 -5.22 -18.40 -1.17
N ASN A 12 -5.97 -18.80 -0.14
CA ASN A 12 -6.46 -20.15 0.06
C ASN A 12 -7.97 -20.14 0.37
N PRO A 13 -8.77 -21.12 -0.10
CA PRO A 13 -10.17 -21.29 0.32
C PRO A 13 -10.33 -21.61 1.81
N ASP A 14 -9.35 -22.28 2.42
CA ASP A 14 -9.30 -22.48 3.86
C ASP A 14 -8.81 -21.20 4.55
N ASP A 15 -9.65 -20.63 5.40
CA ASP A 15 -9.38 -19.38 6.10
C ASP A 15 -8.17 -19.46 7.04
N LYS A 16 -7.91 -20.62 7.66
CA LYS A 16 -6.74 -20.77 8.54
C LYS A 16 -5.45 -20.75 7.74
N GLN A 17 -5.42 -21.45 6.61
CA GLN A 17 -4.27 -21.44 5.71
C GLN A 17 -4.07 -20.05 5.09
N ALA A 18 -5.15 -19.37 4.69
CA ALA A 18 -5.08 -18.01 4.18
C ALA A 18 -4.52 -17.05 5.24
N GLN A 19 -4.97 -17.16 6.49
CA GLN A 19 -4.45 -16.36 7.60
C GLN A 19 -2.95 -16.59 7.81
N GLN A 20 -2.49 -17.84 7.87
CA GLN A 20 -1.06 -18.17 8.03
C GLN A 20 -0.20 -17.61 6.90
N LEU A 21 -0.67 -17.68 5.65
CA LEU A 21 0.01 -17.07 4.50
C LEU A 21 0.05 -15.55 4.60
N GLY A 22 -1.03 -14.93 5.12
CA GLY A 22 -1.08 -13.49 5.37
C GLY A 22 -0.13 -13.05 6.49
N GLU A 23 -0.05 -13.80 7.58
CA GLU A 23 0.90 -13.56 8.67
C GLU A 23 2.35 -13.72 8.19
N TRP A 24 2.63 -14.74 7.38
CA TRP A 24 3.92 -14.90 6.72
C TRP A 24 4.25 -13.69 5.84
N LEU A 25 3.29 -13.26 4.99
CA LEU A 25 3.47 -12.10 4.13
C LEU A 25 3.76 -10.82 4.93
N MET A 26 3.09 -10.65 6.09
CA MET A 26 3.34 -9.52 7.00
C MET A 26 4.74 -9.56 7.61
N ALA A 27 5.27 -10.74 7.91
CA ALA A 27 6.59 -10.91 8.52
C ALA A 27 7.75 -10.99 7.50
N ASP A 28 7.46 -11.12 6.21
CA ASP A 28 8.49 -11.30 5.18
C ASP A 28 9.19 -9.97 4.82
N ASP A 29 10.48 -9.87 5.15
CA ASP A 29 11.30 -8.68 4.93
C ASP A 29 11.37 -8.25 3.46
N LYS A 30 11.36 -9.19 2.52
CA LYS A 30 11.44 -8.87 1.09
C LYS A 30 10.16 -8.17 0.65
N ASN A 31 9.00 -8.72 0.97
CA ASN A 31 7.71 -8.12 0.65
C ASN A 31 7.51 -6.78 1.37
N GLN A 32 7.99 -6.64 2.61
CA GLN A 32 7.97 -5.36 3.32
C GLN A 32 8.81 -4.28 2.62
N ARG A 33 10.03 -4.63 2.17
CA ARG A 33 10.89 -3.71 1.42
C ARG A 33 10.29 -3.32 0.07
N GLU A 34 9.75 -4.29 -0.66
CA GLU A 34 9.05 -4.04 -1.94
C GLU A 34 7.89 -3.05 -1.75
N ASN A 35 7.07 -3.25 -0.72
CA ASN A 35 5.97 -2.33 -0.40
C ASN A 35 6.46 -0.92 -0.02
N MET A 36 7.56 -0.83 0.74
CA MET A 36 8.14 0.47 1.12
C MET A 36 8.70 1.26 -0.06
N LEU A 37 9.30 0.61 -1.06
CA LEU A 37 9.74 1.31 -2.27
C LEU A 37 8.57 1.97 -3.02
N VAL A 38 7.39 1.33 -3.03
CA VAL A 38 6.18 1.91 -3.60
C VAL A 38 5.67 3.08 -2.74
N VAL A 39 5.73 2.97 -1.41
CA VAL A 39 5.39 4.10 -0.51
C VAL A 39 6.29 5.30 -0.78
N GLU A 40 7.61 5.08 -0.89
CA GLU A 40 8.60 6.12 -1.13
C GLU A 40 8.34 6.85 -2.45
N ASP A 41 8.11 6.12 -3.54
CA ASP A 41 7.79 6.69 -4.85
C ASP A 41 6.50 7.53 -4.82
N ILE A 42 5.43 7.02 -4.21
CA ILE A 42 4.17 7.76 -4.05
C ILE A 42 4.39 9.04 -3.24
N CYS A 43 5.08 8.95 -2.11
CA CYS A 43 5.35 10.11 -1.26
C CYS A 43 6.19 11.17 -1.99
N GLN A 44 7.19 10.74 -2.76
CA GLN A 44 8.03 11.64 -3.55
C GLN A 44 7.22 12.41 -4.60
N ARG A 45 6.30 11.73 -5.31
CA ARG A 45 5.42 12.35 -6.31
C ARG A 45 4.43 13.33 -5.70
N LEU A 46 3.87 13.01 -4.54
CA LEU A 46 2.83 13.83 -3.92
C LEU A 46 3.36 15.00 -3.09
N GLN A 47 4.63 14.98 -2.66
CA GLN A 47 5.21 15.96 -1.73
C GLN A 47 4.98 17.43 -2.13
N ALA A 48 5.02 17.76 -3.42
CA ALA A 48 4.95 19.15 -3.87
C ALA A 48 3.54 19.75 -3.78
N ASP A 49 2.51 18.92 -3.94
CA ASP A 49 1.11 19.36 -4.09
C ASP A 49 0.23 19.02 -2.89
N THR A 50 0.82 18.45 -1.84
CA THR A 50 0.11 17.99 -0.66
C THR A 50 0.71 18.52 0.63
N GLN A 51 -0.10 18.47 1.69
CA GLN A 51 0.35 18.66 3.07
C GLN A 51 1.09 17.41 3.56
N THR A 52 1.34 17.33 4.87
CA THR A 52 1.97 16.16 5.51
C THR A 52 1.38 14.83 5.02
N LEU A 53 2.27 13.92 4.64
CA LEU A 53 1.93 12.57 4.19
C LEU A 53 2.00 11.60 5.38
N ASP A 54 0.86 11.09 5.80
CA ASP A 54 0.74 10.10 6.86
C ASP A 54 0.67 8.69 6.27
N VAL A 55 1.75 7.92 6.45
CA VAL A 55 1.81 6.51 6.05
C VAL A 55 1.31 5.65 7.21
N LEU A 56 0.19 4.96 7.01
CA LEU A 56 -0.37 4.06 8.02
C LEU A 56 0.38 2.72 8.09
N PRO A 57 0.31 1.99 9.22
CA PRO A 57 0.88 0.67 9.35
C PRO A 57 0.42 -0.31 8.24
N PRO A 58 1.27 -1.28 7.85
CA PRO A 58 0.89 -2.26 6.83
C PRO A 58 -0.27 -3.15 7.28
N GLN A 59 -1.08 -3.55 6.31
CA GLN A 59 -2.20 -4.47 6.50
C GLN A 59 -2.21 -5.51 5.39
N VAL A 60 -2.73 -6.70 5.68
CA VAL A 60 -2.97 -7.72 4.65
C VAL A 60 -4.34 -7.46 4.02
N LEU A 61 -4.36 -7.28 2.71
CA LEU A 61 -5.59 -7.23 1.92
C LEU A 61 -5.79 -8.57 1.20
N ARG A 62 -6.78 -9.36 1.65
CA ARG A 62 -7.14 -10.64 1.02
C ARG A 62 -8.09 -10.40 -0.16
N LEU A 63 -7.64 -10.76 -1.36
CA LEU A 63 -8.43 -10.76 -2.60
C LEU A 63 -8.80 -12.20 -2.98
N ARG A 64 -9.57 -12.36 -4.07
CA ARG A 64 -10.08 -13.67 -4.50
C ARG A 64 -8.98 -14.73 -4.68
N LYS A 65 -7.86 -14.38 -5.33
CA LYS A 65 -6.78 -15.33 -5.67
C LYS A 65 -5.46 -15.09 -4.93
N VAL A 66 -5.27 -13.90 -4.39
CA VAL A 66 -4.00 -13.46 -3.80
C VAL A 66 -4.27 -12.61 -2.56
N GLN A 67 -3.25 -12.39 -1.75
CA GLN A 67 -3.23 -11.43 -0.65
C GLN A 67 -2.07 -10.47 -0.86
N HIS A 68 -2.25 -9.20 -0.50
CA HIS A 68 -1.25 -8.15 -0.67
C HIS A 68 -0.92 -7.45 0.64
N LEU A 69 0.30 -6.93 0.75
CA LEU A 69 0.56 -5.87 1.73
C LEU A 69 0.01 -4.56 1.20
N ARG A 70 -0.72 -3.86 2.06
CA ARG A 70 -1.31 -2.55 1.80
C ARG A 70 -0.84 -1.57 2.87
N ARG A 71 -0.32 -0.42 2.44
CA ARG A 71 -0.14 0.75 3.30
C ARG A 71 -0.98 1.90 2.75
N CYS A 72 -1.90 2.41 3.57
CA CYS A 72 -2.68 3.59 3.22
C CYS A 72 -1.82 4.84 3.43
N ILE A 73 -1.88 5.78 2.49
CA ILE A 73 -1.20 7.06 2.56
C ILE A 73 -2.26 8.17 2.58
N TRP A 74 -2.30 8.91 3.68
CA TRP A 74 -3.26 9.98 3.93
C TRP A 74 -2.56 11.33 3.80
N THR A 75 -3.25 12.28 3.20
CA THR A 75 -2.79 13.67 3.07
C THR A 75 -3.96 14.54 2.62
N SER A 76 -3.78 15.85 2.67
CA SER A 76 -4.67 16.87 2.10
C SER A 76 -3.95 17.59 0.96
N LEU A 77 -4.66 17.84 -0.14
CA LEU A 77 -4.11 18.62 -1.24
C LEU A 77 -3.94 20.09 -0.83
N ASN A 78 -2.90 20.73 -1.33
CA ASN A 78 -2.72 22.18 -1.20
C ASN A 78 -3.80 22.95 -1.97
N LYS A 79 -4.26 22.38 -3.09
CA LYS A 79 -5.36 22.87 -3.91
C LYS A 79 -6.20 21.68 -4.39
N ALA A 80 -7.52 21.76 -4.26
CA ALA A 80 -8.42 20.75 -4.81
C ALA A 80 -8.43 20.82 -6.35
N ASP A 81 -7.64 19.95 -6.99
CA ASP A 81 -7.46 19.92 -8.45
C ASP A 81 -7.12 18.49 -8.90
N ASP A 82 -8.06 17.85 -9.59
CA ASP A 82 -7.92 16.44 -10.01
C ASP A 82 -6.87 16.26 -11.12
N VAL A 83 -6.60 17.31 -11.92
CA VAL A 83 -5.59 17.26 -12.97
C VAL A 83 -4.20 17.16 -12.37
N ILE A 84 -3.95 17.87 -11.25
CA ILE A 84 -2.71 17.75 -10.50
C ILE A 84 -2.55 16.32 -9.99
N CYS A 85 -3.61 15.74 -9.40
CA CYS A 85 -3.57 14.36 -8.89
C CYS A 85 -3.20 13.34 -9.98
N LEU A 86 -3.78 13.49 -11.17
CA LEU A 86 -3.53 12.58 -12.29
C LEU A 86 -2.09 12.67 -12.82
N HIS A 87 -1.49 13.87 -12.89
CA HIS A 87 -0.13 14.05 -13.39
C HIS A 87 0.96 13.52 -12.44
N GLN A 88 0.62 13.24 -11.18
CA GLN A 88 1.57 12.67 -10.22
C GLN A 88 1.66 11.13 -10.29
N LEU A 89 0.81 10.45 -11.08
CA LEU A 89 0.84 8.99 -11.29
C LEU A 89 1.77 8.62 -12.45
#